data_AF-A0A838RNL3-F1
#
_entry.id   AF-A0A838RNL3-F1
#
_cell.length_a   1.000
_cell.length_b   1.000
_cell.length_c   1.000
_cell.angle_alpha   90.00
_cell.angle_beta   90.00
_cell.angle_gamma   90.00
#
_symmetry.space_group_name_H-M   'P 1'
#
loop_
_entity.id
_entity.type
_entity.pdbx_description
1 polymer ?
#
loop_
_entity_poly.entity_id
_entity_poly.type
_entity_poly.pdbx_seq_one_letter_code
_entity_poly.pdbx_strand_id
1 'polypeptide(L)'
;MNDAQRARILQELLAERDTLARRWYKVLWRDRWERKEEQAQAYFVTMVDRFLALLLSPTAEPEAERRLGSDLAVWCQVPEELIRSQELLTHYLGDQLSAEEAKVLQPRL
;
A
#
# COMPACT_ATOMS: atom_id res chain seq x y z
N MET A 1 3.78 -16.00 -11.90
CA MET A 1 2.52 -15.29 -12.17
C MET A 1 2.50 -14.87 -13.63
N ASN A 2 1.42 -15.16 -14.35
CA ASN A 2 1.23 -14.70 -15.73
C ASN A 2 0.50 -13.34 -15.77
N ASP A 3 0.44 -12.70 -16.94
CA ASP A 3 -0.13 -11.34 -17.06
C ASP A 3 -1.63 -11.28 -16.79
N ALA A 4 -2.38 -12.33 -17.15
CA ALA A 4 -3.82 -12.40 -16.90
C ALA A 4 -4.12 -12.48 -15.39
N GLN A 5 -3.36 -13.29 -14.65
CA GLN A 5 -3.47 -13.40 -13.20
C GLN A 5 -3.08 -12.09 -12.52
N ARG A 6 -1.99 -11.45 -12.97
CA ARG A 6 -1.55 -10.13 -12.46
C ARG A 6 -2.62 -9.06 -12.66
N ALA A 7 -3.23 -9.01 -13.85
CA ALA A 7 -4.28 -8.05 -14.16
C ALA A 7 -5.53 -8.26 -13.30
N ARG A 8 -5.91 -9.53 -13.05
CA ARG A 8 -7.03 -9.87 -12.16
C ARG A 8 -6.76 -9.40 -10.72
N ILE A 9 -5.60 -9.74 -10.17
CA ILE A 9 -5.22 -9.32 -8.81
C ILE A 9 -5.19 -7.80 -8.71
N LEU A 10 -4.64 -7.10 -9.73
CA LEU A 10 -4.64 -5.65 -9.76
C LEU A 10 -6.07 -5.09 -9.71
N GLN A 11 -7.00 -5.66 -10.47
CA GLN A 11 -8.40 -5.22 -10.47
C GLN A 11 -9.08 -5.44 -9.11
N GLU A 12 -8.87 -6.59 -8.48
CA GLU A 12 -9.41 -6.91 -7.15
C GLU A 12 -8.87 -5.95 -6.09
N LEU A 13 -7.54 -5.72 -6.07
CA LEU A 13 -6.92 -4.79 -5.12
C LEU A 13 -7.30 -3.33 -5.38
N LEU A 14 -7.49 -2.93 -6.65
CA LEU A 14 -7.95 -1.59 -7.01
C LEU A 14 -9.43 -1.34 -6.66
N ALA A 15 -10.27 -2.38 -6.67
CA ALA A 15 -11.67 -2.25 -6.24
C ALA A 15 -11.80 -1.80 -4.78
N GLU A 16 -10.83 -2.20 -3.94
CA GLU A 16 -10.75 -1.88 -2.52
C GLU A 16 -9.76 -0.74 -2.22
N ARG A 17 -9.22 -0.07 -3.26
CA ARG A 17 -8.21 1.00 -3.14
C ARG A 17 -8.61 2.08 -2.13
N ASP A 18 -9.82 2.61 -2.24
CA ASP A 18 -10.30 3.71 -1.40
C ASP A 18 -10.55 3.24 0.05
N THR A 19 -10.87 1.96 0.25
CA THR A 19 -10.96 1.33 1.57
C THR A 19 -9.56 1.23 2.19
N LEU A 20 -8.58 0.72 1.44
CA LEU A 20 -7.20 0.63 1.90
C LEU A 20 -6.62 2.00 2.22
N ALA A 21 -6.79 2.99 1.34
CA ALA A 21 -6.32 4.36 1.55
C ALA A 21 -6.86 4.97 2.85
N ARG A 22 -8.16 4.79 3.13
CA ARG A 22 -8.78 5.26 4.38
C ARG A 22 -8.24 4.54 5.61
N ARG A 23 -8.05 3.22 5.56
CA ARG A 23 -7.46 2.44 6.66
C ARG A 23 -6.00 2.87 6.91
N TRP A 24 -5.24 3.06 5.84
CA TRP A 24 -3.84 3.44 5.91
C TRP A 24 -3.65 4.85 6.45
N TYR A 25 -4.48 5.80 6.00
CA TYR A 25 -4.56 7.13 6.58
C TYR A 25 -4.84 7.07 8.09
N LYS A 26 -5.82 6.28 8.52
CA LYS A 26 -6.12 6.13 9.95
C LYS A 26 -4.97 5.56 10.78
N VAL A 27 -4.13 4.69 10.20
CA VAL A 27 -2.96 4.14 10.90
C VAL A 27 -1.88 5.20 11.11
N LEU A 28 -1.63 6.04 10.10
CA LEU A 28 -0.57 7.05 10.14
C LEU A 28 -1.01 8.41 10.70
N TRP A 29 -2.31 8.67 10.78
CA TRP A 29 -2.86 10.00 11.10
C TRP A 29 -3.75 10.04 12.35
N ARG A 30 -3.97 8.91 13.02
CA ARG A 30 -5.00 8.72 14.07
C ARG A 30 -5.12 9.85 15.11
N ASP A 31 -4.03 10.51 15.45
CA ASP A 31 -3.96 11.49 16.55
C ASP A 31 -3.57 12.91 16.10
N ARG A 32 -3.61 13.22 14.79
CA ARG A 32 -3.20 14.53 14.25
C ARG A 32 -4.43 15.36 13.85
N TRP A 33 -4.94 16.13 14.80
CA TRP A 33 -6.25 16.79 14.73
C TRP A 33 -6.37 18.01 13.80
N GLU A 34 -5.34 18.39 13.05
CA GLU A 34 -5.32 19.69 12.37
C GLU A 34 -4.72 19.63 10.96
N ARG A 35 -5.55 19.29 9.95
CA ARG A 35 -5.58 19.85 8.57
C ARG A 35 -6.23 18.89 7.56
N LYS A 36 -7.13 19.46 6.73
CA LYS A 36 -7.58 19.04 5.38
C LYS A 36 -7.57 17.53 5.11
N GLU A 37 -8.47 16.81 5.79
CA GLU A 37 -8.71 15.37 5.61
C GLU A 37 -8.85 14.95 4.14
N GLU A 38 -9.51 15.75 3.30
CA GLU A 38 -9.68 15.45 1.87
C GLU A 38 -8.36 15.41 1.09
N GLN A 39 -7.44 16.33 1.39
CA GLN A 39 -6.13 16.38 0.72
C GLN A 39 -5.24 15.21 1.18
N ALA A 40 -5.33 14.84 2.45
CA ALA A 40 -4.65 13.66 2.97
C ALA A 40 -5.23 12.38 2.34
N GLN A 41 -6.55 12.24 2.27
CA GLN A 41 -7.18 11.06 1.65
C GLN A 41 -6.78 10.90 0.17
N ALA A 42 -6.81 11.99 -0.62
CA ALA A 42 -6.37 11.94 -2.02
C ALA A 42 -4.89 11.53 -2.16
N TYR A 43 -4.04 11.97 -1.23
CA TYR A 43 -2.65 11.57 -1.18
C TYR A 43 -2.49 10.07 -0.87
N PHE A 44 -3.24 9.54 0.11
CA PHE A 44 -3.22 8.12 0.44
C PHE A 44 -3.76 7.23 -0.68
N VAL A 45 -4.77 7.68 -1.42
CA VAL A 45 -5.23 6.99 -2.64
C VAL A 45 -4.08 6.87 -3.65
N THR A 46 -3.36 7.97 -3.89
CA THR A 46 -2.19 7.98 -4.79
C THR A 46 -1.08 7.06 -4.30
N MET A 47 -0.83 7.00 -2.98
CA MET A 47 0.14 6.07 -2.40
C MET A 47 -0.25 4.61 -2.59
N VAL A 48 -1.55 4.28 -2.43
CA VAL A 48 -2.05 2.92 -2.70
C VAL A 48 -1.82 2.56 -4.16
N ASP A 49 -2.15 3.43 -5.10
CA ASP A 49 -1.93 3.18 -6.52
C ASP A 49 -0.45 2.88 -6.84
N ARG A 50 0.47 3.67 -6.25
CA ARG A 50 1.93 3.45 -6.40
C ARG A 50 2.38 2.14 -5.77
N PHE A 51 1.90 1.84 -4.57
CA PHE A 51 2.22 0.60 -3.86
C PHE A 51 1.77 -0.62 -4.67
N LEU A 52 0.52 -0.63 -5.15
CA LEU A 52 -0.02 -1.74 -5.95
C LEU A 52 0.72 -1.90 -7.28
N ALA A 53 1.07 -0.79 -7.95
CA ALA A 53 1.88 -0.83 -9.17
C ALA A 53 3.26 -1.46 -8.94
N LEU A 54 3.93 -1.14 -7.82
CA LEU A 54 5.24 -1.71 -7.49
C LEU A 54 5.15 -3.18 -7.09
N LEU A 55 4.17 -3.52 -6.25
CA LEU A 55 3.89 -4.89 -5.83
C LEU A 55 3.67 -5.79 -7.04
N LEU A 56 2.92 -5.28 -8.02
CA LEU A 56 2.56 -5.99 -9.23
C LEU A 56 3.45 -5.60 -10.42
N SER A 57 4.62 -5.02 -10.22
CA SER A 57 5.58 -4.82 -11.32
C SER A 57 6.20 -6.17 -11.72
N PRO A 58 6.49 -6.45 -13.00
CA PRO A 58 7.21 -7.67 -13.38
C PRO A 58 8.67 -7.64 -12.92
N THR A 59 9.22 -6.46 -12.66
CA THR A 59 10.61 -6.22 -12.28
C THR A 59 10.68 -5.51 -10.92
N ALA A 60 11.84 -5.57 -10.26
CA ALA A 60 12.11 -4.70 -9.13
C ALA A 60 12.34 -3.28 -9.64
N GLU A 61 11.87 -2.27 -8.91
CA GLU A 61 12.00 -0.86 -9.30
C GLU A 61 12.58 -0.05 -8.13
N PRO A 62 13.87 -0.19 -7.82
CA PRO A 62 14.46 0.31 -6.57
C PRO A 62 14.28 1.83 -6.37
N GLU A 63 14.26 2.60 -7.46
CA GLU A 63 14.05 4.05 -7.38
C GLU A 63 12.60 4.40 -6.99
N ALA A 64 11.63 3.67 -7.53
CA ALA A 64 10.23 3.86 -7.21
C ALA A 64 9.91 3.35 -5.79
N GLU A 65 10.52 2.24 -5.37
CA GLU A 65 10.47 1.73 -3.99
C GLU A 65 11.05 2.76 -3.00
N ARG A 66 12.23 3.33 -3.29
CA ARG A 66 12.82 4.40 -2.48
C ARG A 66 11.95 5.64 -2.41
N ARG A 67 11.31 6.02 -3.52
CA ARG A 67 10.40 7.17 -3.56
C ARG A 67 9.16 6.92 -2.70
N LEU A 68 8.55 5.73 -2.79
CA LEU A 68 7.43 5.35 -1.94
C LEU A 68 7.82 5.35 -0.45
N GLY A 69 9.00 4.81 -0.12
CA GLY A 69 9.52 4.85 1.26
C GLY A 69 9.77 6.27 1.76
N SER A 70 10.30 7.15 0.91
CA SER A 70 10.52 8.57 1.25
C SER A 70 9.20 9.31 1.44
N ASP A 71 8.23 9.06 0.56
CA ASP A 71 6.88 9.60 0.66
C ASP A 71 6.22 9.16 1.98
N LEU A 72 6.36 7.89 2.38
CA LEU A 72 5.85 7.37 3.65
C LEU A 72 6.54 7.98 4.87
N ALA A 73 7.86 8.18 4.81
CA ALA A 73 8.63 8.77 5.90
C ALA A 73 8.17 10.19 6.27
N VAL A 74 7.59 10.95 5.32
CA VAL A 74 7.00 12.27 5.61
C VAL A 74 5.77 12.16 6.52
N TRP A 75 5.05 11.03 6.45
CA TRP A 75 3.86 10.79 7.26
C TRP A 75 4.21 10.11 8.59
N CYS A 76 5.28 9.31 8.62
CA CYS A 76 5.76 8.65 9.83
C CYS A 76 6.58 9.62 10.71
N GLN A 77 6.07 9.96 11.89
CA GLN A 77 6.80 10.68 12.94
C GLN A 77 7.67 9.76 13.79
N VAL A 78 7.25 8.50 13.94
CA VAL A 78 7.97 7.50 14.73
C VAL A 78 8.11 6.19 13.95
N PRO A 79 9.21 5.42 14.15
CA PRO A 79 9.43 4.17 13.43
C PRO A 79 8.29 3.15 13.54
N GLU A 80 7.57 3.14 14.66
CA GLU A 80 6.44 2.24 14.91
C GLU A 80 5.27 2.47 13.95
N GLU A 81 5.11 3.69 13.41
CA GLU A 81 4.08 3.98 12.40
C GLU A 81 4.41 3.29 11.06
N LEU A 82 5.70 3.16 10.73
CA LEU A 82 6.13 2.40 9.55
C LEU A 82 5.85 0.90 9.72
N ILE A 83 6.11 0.35 10.92
CA ILE A 83 5.81 -1.05 11.23
C ILE A 83 4.31 -1.31 11.10
N ARG A 84 3.46 -0.48 11.71
CA ARG A 84 2.00 -0.61 11.60
C ARG A 84 1.50 -0.46 10.16
N SER A 85 2.14 0.40 9.37
CA SER A 85 1.87 0.53 7.93
C SER A 85 2.14 -0.79 7.20
N GLN A 86 3.29 -1.41 7.44
CA GLN A 86 3.64 -2.71 6.84
C GLN A 86 2.69 -3.83 7.30
N GLU A 87 2.35 -3.88 8.58
CA GLU A 87 1.38 -4.83 9.13
C GLU A 87 0.01 -4.69 8.46
N LEU A 88 -0.50 -3.46 8.33
CA LEU A 88 -1.77 -3.19 7.66
C LEU A 88 -1.74 -3.67 6.20
N LEU A 89 -0.70 -3.33 5.45
CA LEU A 89 -0.56 -3.73 4.04
C LEU A 89 -0.47 -5.26 3.91
N THR A 90 0.28 -5.90 4.81
CA THR A 90 0.45 -7.36 4.83
C THR A 90 -0.87 -8.06 5.14
N HIS A 91 -1.61 -7.60 6.16
CA HIS A 91 -2.91 -8.15 6.51
C HIS A 91 -3.93 -7.93 5.39
N TYR A 92 -3.98 -6.73 4.83
CA TYR A 92 -4.86 -6.43 3.70
C TYR A 92 -4.60 -7.37 2.52
N LEU A 93 -3.33 -7.59 2.17
CA LEU A 93 -3.00 -8.50 1.08
C LEU A 93 -3.29 -9.96 1.45
N GLY A 94 -3.09 -10.37 2.69
CA GLY A 94 -3.47 -11.70 3.17
C GLY A 94 -4.98 -11.97 3.09
N ASP A 95 -5.81 -10.96 3.31
CA ASP A 95 -7.27 -11.07 3.18
C ASP A 95 -7.74 -11.13 1.72
N GLN A 96 -7.00 -10.52 0.79
CA GLN A 96 -7.39 -10.39 -0.62
C GLN A 96 -6.76 -11.44 -1.54
N LEU A 97 -5.57 -11.94 -1.20
CA LEU A 97 -4.82 -12.86 -2.05
C LEU A 97 -5.02 -14.30 -1.60
N SER A 98 -5.08 -15.23 -2.56
CA SER A 98 -4.92 -16.64 -2.24
C SER A 98 -3.52 -16.95 -1.70
N ALA A 99 -3.36 -18.06 -0.98
CA ALA A 99 -2.06 -18.47 -0.44
C ALA A 99 -0.96 -18.59 -1.52
N GLU A 100 -1.32 -19.04 -2.72
CA GLU A 100 -0.40 -19.16 -3.86
C GLU A 100 0.02 -17.78 -4.40
N GLU A 101 -0.89 -16.81 -4.42
CA GLU A 101 -0.60 -15.44 -4.86
C GLU A 101 0.23 -14.68 -3.84
N ALA A 102 -0.10 -14.82 -2.56
CA ALA A 102 0.67 -14.27 -1.45
C ALA A 102 2.10 -14.80 -1.45
N LYS A 103 2.31 -16.10 -1.71
CA LYS A 103 3.65 -16.71 -1.79
C LYS A 103 4.51 -16.12 -2.91
N VAL A 104 3.91 -15.81 -4.05
CA VAL A 104 4.62 -15.19 -5.19
C VAL A 104 4.97 -13.73 -4.91
N LEU A 105 4.13 -13.02 -4.15
CA LEU A 105 4.31 -11.60 -3.83
C LEU A 105 5.10 -11.35 -2.54
N GLN A 106 5.27 -12.35 -1.68
CA GLN A 106 6.01 -12.27 -0.41
C GLN A 106 7.40 -11.62 -0.52
N PRO A 107 8.23 -11.89 -1.55
CA PRO A 107 9.54 -11.23 -1.64
C PRO A 107 9.49 -9.72 -1.92
N ARG A 108 8.31 -9.17 -2.23
CA ARG A 108 8.07 -7.76 -2.52
C ARG A 108 7.36 -7.01 -1.38
N LEU A 109 7.05 -7.72 -0.30
CA LEU A 109 6.45 -7.20 0.93
C LEU A 109 7.53 -7.01 2.00
#